data_AF-A0A8T4MQD7-F1
#
_entry.id   AF-A0A8T4MQD7-F1
#
_cell.length_a   1.000
_cell.length_b   1.000
_cell.length_c   1.000
_cell.angle_alpha   90.00
_cell.angle_beta   90.00
_cell.angle_gamma   90.00
#
_symmetry.space_group_name_H-M   'P 1'
#
loop_
_entity.id
_entity.type
_entity.pdbx_description
1 polymer ?
#
loop_
_entity_poly.entity_id
_entity_poly.type
_entity_poly.pdbx_seq_one_letter_code
_entity_poly.pdbx_strand_id
1 'polypeptide(L)' 'MDNKQRITTIKIDKETKSRLDKLRVHHKESYDEVLQKILYILNLCKSGSGEARMRLLAIDKLKSLNLSKTKESKGKY' A
#
# COMPACT_ATOMS: atom_id res chain seq x y z
N MET A 1 -16.94 -21.84 -5.12
CA MET A 1 -16.93 -20.43 -4.68
C MET A 1 -15.82 -19.72 -5.43
N ASP A 2 -16.18 -19.03 -6.50
CA ASP A 2 -15.29 -18.44 -7.48
C ASP A 2 -14.29 -17.45 -6.88
N ASN A 3 -13.00 -17.77 -6.93
CA ASN A 3 -11.89 -16.90 -6.51
C ASN A 3 -11.64 -15.73 -7.49
N LYS A 4 -12.61 -15.43 -8.37
CA LYS A 4 -12.48 -14.55 -9.53
C LYS A 4 -12.56 -13.05 -9.19
N GLN A 5 -12.89 -12.68 -7.94
CA GLN A 5 -13.19 -11.29 -7.56
C GLN A 5 -12.08 -10.54 -6.80
N ARG A 6 -10.92 -11.15 -6.49
CA ARG A 6 -9.88 -10.46 -5.68
C ARG A 6 -8.78 -9.77 -6.48
N ILE A 7 -8.74 -9.95 -7.80
CA ILE A 7 -7.73 -9.31 -8.64
C ILE A 7 -8.25 -7.93 -9.03
N THR A 8 -7.49 -6.91 -8.65
CA THR A 8 -7.76 -5.51 -9.03
C THR A 8 -6.58 -4.99 -9.85
N THR A 9 -6.83 -3.95 -10.64
CA THR A 9 -5.78 -3.29 -11.43
C THR A 9 -5.43 -1.96 -10.79
N ILE A 10 -4.14 -1.73 -10.57
CA ILE A 10 -3.62 -0.44 -10.13
C ILE A 10 -2.79 0.18 -11.24
N LYS A 11 -2.98 1.48 -11.48
CA LYS A 11 -2.10 2.26 -12.35
C LYS A 11 -0.91 2.73 -11.53
N ILE A 12 0.29 2.50 -12.03
CA ILE A 12 1.54 2.95 -11.44
C ILE A 12 2.45 3.50 -12.53
N ASP A 13 3.33 4.43 -12.17
CA ASP A 13 4.33 4.94 -13.09
C ASP A 13 5.36 3.89 -13.48
N LYS A 14 5.96 4.08 -14.67
CA LYS A 14 6.98 3.17 -15.22
C LYS A 14 8.19 3.05 -14.27
N GLU A 15 8.57 4.13 -13.61
CA GLU A 15 9.65 4.14 -12.63
C GLU A 15 9.31 3.24 -11.42
N THR A 16 8.12 3.41 -10.85
CA THR A 16 7.62 2.59 -9.73
C THR A 16 7.55 1.11 -10.12
N LYS A 17 7.08 0.80 -11.33
CA LYS A 17 7.10 -0.57 -11.86
C LYS A 17 8.53 -1.12 -11.94
N SER A 18 9.48 -0.35 -12.47
CA SER A 18 10.89 -0.77 -12.56
C SER A 18 11.50 -1.03 -11.18
N ARG A 19 11.14 -0.23 -10.17
CA ARG A 19 11.54 -0.47 -8.78
C ARG A 19 10.96 -1.76 -8.24
N LEU A 20 9.68 -2.04 -8.50
CA LEU A 20 9.05 -3.30 -8.11
C LEU A 20 9.71 -4.51 -8.79
N ASP A 21 10.07 -4.39 -10.07
CA ASP A 21 10.75 -5.45 -10.82
C ASP A 21 12.10 -5.83 -10.19
N LYS A 22 12.85 -4.84 -9.68
CA LYS A 22 14.12 -5.07 -8.97
C LYS A 22 13.95 -5.72 -7.60
N LEU A 23 12.77 -5.64 -6.99
CA LEU A 23 12.45 -6.24 -5.70
C LEU A 23 11.98 -7.70 -5.81
N ARG A 24 11.82 -8.21 -7.04
CA ARG A 24 11.47 -9.60 -7.29
C ARG A 24 12.65 -10.50 -7.00
N VAL A 25 12.40 -11.59 -6.27
CA VAL A 25 13.43 -12.61 -5.96
C VAL A 25 13.63 -13.54 -7.16
N HIS A 26 12.57 -13.80 -7.92
CA HIS A 26 12.62 -14.61 -9.14
C HIS A 26 11.66 -14.07 -10.21
N HIS A 27 11.94 -14.40 -11.46
CA HIS A 27 11.20 -13.92 -12.64
C HIS A 27 9.72 -14.36 -12.70
N LYS A 28 9.29 -15.30 -11.87
CA LYS A 28 7.88 -15.75 -11.74
C LYS A 28 7.12 -15.10 -10.60
N GLU A 29 7.79 -14.32 -9.75
CA GLU A 29 7.14 -13.73 -8.56
C GLU A 29 6.13 -12.67 -9.00
N SER A 30 4.91 -12.74 -8.50
CA SER A 30 3.87 -11.77 -8.83
C SER A 30 4.11 -10.42 -8.15
N TYR A 31 3.56 -9.35 -8.71
CA TYR A 31 3.60 -8.04 -8.03
C TYR A 31 2.84 -8.07 -6.70
N ASP A 32 1.79 -8.90 -6.57
CA ASP A 32 1.06 -9.03 -5.31
C ASP A 32 1.95 -9.61 -4.20
N GLU A 33 2.71 -10.67 -4.48
CA GLU A 33 3.68 -11.24 -3.54
C GLU A 33 4.76 -10.23 -3.13
N VAL A 34 5.30 -9.47 -4.09
CA VAL A 34 6.26 -8.39 -3.80
C VAL A 34 5.65 -7.34 -2.88
N LEU A 35 4.42 -6.89 -3.18
CA LEU A 35 3.73 -5.89 -2.37
C LEU A 35 3.42 -6.41 -0.96
N GLN A 36 3.02 -7.68 -0.81
CA GLN A 36 2.79 -8.29 0.50
C GLN A 36 4.07 -8.32 1.35
N LYS A 37 5.23 -8.65 0.77
CA LYS A 37 6.53 -8.60 1.47
C LYS A 37 6.86 -7.18 1.94
N ILE A 38 6.66 -6.18 1.07
CA ILE A 38 6.89 -4.77 1.42
C ILE A 38 5.99 -4.36 2.60
N LEU A 39 4.70 -4.68 2.53
CA LEU A 39 3.75 -4.37 3.60
C LEU A 39 4.10 -5.07 4.91
N TYR A 40 4.54 -6.33 4.85
CA TYR A 40 5.01 -7.08 6.02
C TYR A 40 6.20 -6.39 6.69
N ILE A 41 7.22 -6.01 5.91
CA ILE A 41 8.40 -5.27 6.42
C ILE A 41 7.96 -3.95 7.07
N LEU A 42 7.07 -3.19 6.41
CA LEU A 42 6.54 -1.94 6.97
C LEU A 42 5.81 -2.18 8.30
N ASN A 43 5.06 -3.27 8.42
CA ASN A 43 4.39 -3.65 9.67
C ASN A 43 5.39 -4.03 10.77
N LEU A 44 6.47 -4.75 10.44
CA LEU A 44 7.55 -5.03 11.38
C LEU A 44 8.22 -3.73 11.86
N CYS A 45 8.49 -2.80 10.94
CA CYS A 45 9.04 -1.49 11.26
C CYS A 45 8.10 -0.68 12.19
N LYS A 46 6.78 -0.81 12.02
CA LYS A 46 5.75 -0.21 12.90
C LYS A 46 5.82 -0.75 14.32
N SER A 47 6.15 -2.03 14.48
CA SER A 47 6.24 -2.71 15.79
C SER A 47 7.59 -2.50 16.49
N GLY A 48 8.68 -2.22 15.76
CA GLY A 48 10.05 -2.33 16.28
C GLY A 48 10.95 -1.09 16.24
N SER A 49 10.58 0.04 15.63
CA SER A 49 11.48 1.20 15.57
C SER A 49 10.76 2.53 15.78
N GLY A 50 11.26 3.34 16.72
CA GLY A 50 10.65 4.62 17.10
C GLY A 50 10.49 5.58 15.92
N GLU A 51 11.47 5.65 15.01
CA GLU A 51 11.43 6.56 13.87
C GLU A 51 10.48 6.09 12.75
N ALA A 52 10.48 4.80 12.40
CA ALA A 52 9.56 4.29 11.37
C ALA A 52 8.10 4.34 11.84
N ARG A 53 7.85 4.10 13.13
CA ARG A 53 6.53 4.29 13.75
C ARG A 53 6.04 5.73 13.58
N MET A 54 6.91 6.73 13.80
CA MET A 54 6.55 8.15 13.66
C MET A 54 6.21 8.52 12.21
N ARG A 55 7.01 8.10 11.24
CA ARG A 55 6.71 8.38 9.81
C ARG A 55 5.44 7.68 9.33
N LEU A 56 5.19 6.45 9.80
CA LEU A 56 3.97 5.71 9.46
C LEU A 56 2.72 6.32 10.11
N LEU A 57 2.80 6.76 11.37
CA LEU A 57 1.69 7.47 12.03
C LEU A 57 1.35 8.78 11.30
N ALA A 58 2.35 9.49 10.76
CA ALA A 58 2.11 10.68 9.95
C ALA A 58 1.33 10.34 8.67
N ILE A 59 1.66 9.24 7.99
CA ILE A 59 0.94 8.76 6.81
C ILE A 59 -0.49 8.31 7.16
N ASP A 60 -0.68 7.57 8.26
CA ASP A 60 -2.00 7.15 8.74
C ASP A 60 -2.89 8.36 9.09
N LYS A 61 -2.31 9.41 9.71
CA LYS A 61 -3.01 10.66 10.03
C LYS A 61 -3.43 11.43 8.76
N LEU A 62 -2.56 11.48 7.74
CA LEU A 62 -2.92 12.07 6.45
C LEU A 62 -4.05 11.30 5.77
N LYS A 63 -4.04 9.97 5.87
CA LYS A 63 -5.09 9.11 5.31
C LYS A 63 -6.44 9.32 6.00
N SER A 64 -6.47 9.43 7.33
CA SER A 64 -7.72 9.69 8.08
C SER A 64 -8.30 11.07 7.79
N LEU A 65 -7.47 12.10 7.65
CA LEU A 65 -7.88 13.45 7.25
C LEU A 65 -8.45 13.52 5.84
N ASN A 66 -7.89 12.73 4.91
CA ASN A 66 -8.45 12.64 3.56
C ASN A 66 -9.77 11.86 3.52
N LEU A 67 -9.96 10.88 4.42
CA LEU A 67 -11.22 10.16 4.58
C LEU A 67 -12.33 11.04 5.18
N SER A 68 -12.03 11.97 6.09
CA SER A 68 -13.04 12.89 6.64
C SER A 68 -13.48 13.92 5.61
N LYS A 69 -12.53 14.48 4.84
CA LYS A 69 -12.84 15.41 3.73
C LYS A 69 -13.71 14.80 2.64
N THR A 70 -13.57 13.51 2.36
CA THR A 70 -14.41 12.83 1.35
C THR A 70 -15.82 12.51 1.84
N LYS A 71 -16.07 12.49 3.16
CA LYS A 71 -17.42 12.31 3.72
C LYS A 71 -18.23 13.61 3.71
N GLU A 72 -17.59 14.77 3.90
CA GLU A 72 -18.25 16.09 3.86
C GLU A 72 -18.78 16.44 2.46
N SER A 73 -18.09 16.00 1.39
CA SER A 73 -18.52 16.24 0.01
C SER A 73 -19.68 15.36 -0.48
N LYS A 74 -20.01 14.28 0.24
CA LYS A 74 -21.08 13.32 -0.16
C LYS A 74 -22.43 13.57 0.52
N GLY A 75 -22.55 14.58 1.38
CA GLY A 75 -23.79 14.94 2.08
C GLY A 75 -24.56 16.13 1.49
N LYS A 76 -24.23 16.56 0.27
CA LYS A 76 -24.86 17.70 -0.42
C LYS A 76 -25.53 17.28 -1.73
N TYR A 77 -26.36 16.25 -1.73
CA TYR A 77 -27.41 16.01 -2.74
C TYR A 77 -28.51 15.18 -2.11
#